data_AF-A0A1M6WNI1-F1
#
_entry.id   AF-A0A1M6WNI1-F1
#
_cell.length_a   1.000
_cell.length_b   1.000
_cell.length_c   1.000
_cell.angle_alpha   90.00
_cell.angle_beta   90.00
_cell.angle_gamma   90.00
#
_symmetry.space_group_name_H-M   'P 1'
#
loop_
_entity.id
_entity.type
_entity.pdbx_description
1 polymer ?
#
loop_
_entity_poly.entity_id
_entity_poly.type
_entity_poly.pdbx_seq_one_letter_code
_entity_poly.pdbx_strand_id
1 'polypeptide(L)'
;MKAQADDYTADSLYTTGHYHNMLRADSVLAKNPVSENTVYPKEFKKNVPSRYKGNEFDYTVSKPRESFWEKLMRKIDRIFRSIFGETVFEKSSKATGALIRLFAIILVGFLLYFIIKYILGKDGNFIFGKKNKKLNLNVEELHENIHEINFPESIAKFEHSGDYRSAVRYQFLFILKKLSDKKLINWNPEKTNKDYVAELKTPHLKSEFFDLSYIFDYVWYGEFNIDEQSYQKFKNQYQAFKP
;
A
#
# COMPACT_ATOMS: atom_id res chain seq x y z
N MET A 1 -25.41 18.96 68.09
CA MET A 1 -25.99 19.34 66.78
C MET A 1 -26.15 18.04 65.99
N LYS A 2 -27.36 17.45 66.01
CA LYS A 2 -27.63 16.15 65.33
C LYS A 2 -27.98 16.45 63.88
N ALA A 3 -27.19 15.93 62.95
CA ALA A 3 -27.50 15.97 61.52
C ALA A 3 -28.67 15.01 61.24
N GLN A 4 -29.69 15.56 60.60
CA GLN A 4 -30.87 14.86 60.12
C GLN A 4 -30.43 13.97 58.96
N ALA A 5 -30.67 12.66 59.09
CA ALA A 5 -30.43 11.71 58.01
C ALA A 5 -31.65 11.76 57.09
N ASP A 6 -31.48 12.36 55.91
CA ASP A 6 -32.53 12.40 54.90
C ASP A 6 -32.79 10.99 54.36
N ASP A 7 -34.06 10.61 54.39
CA ASP A 7 -34.60 9.32 53.95
C ASP A 7 -34.67 9.29 52.41
N TYR A 8 -33.55 8.95 51.77
CA TYR A 8 -33.45 8.80 50.31
C TYR A 8 -33.33 7.33 49.91
N THR A 9 -34.27 6.48 50.30
CA THR A 9 -34.42 5.14 49.69
C THR A 9 -35.90 4.77 49.55
N ALA A 10 -36.66 5.55 48.80
CA ALA A 10 -37.92 5.07 48.23
C ALA A 10 -37.57 4.14 47.05
N ASP A 11 -37.59 2.83 47.32
CA ASP A 11 -37.28 1.79 46.35
C ASP A 11 -38.32 1.75 45.21
N SER A 12 -37.87 1.97 43.97
CA SER A 12 -38.71 2.06 42.77
C SER A 12 -39.44 0.76 42.38
N LEU A 13 -39.18 -0.34 43.09
CA LEU A 13 -39.81 -1.65 42.85
C LEU A 13 -41.32 -1.67 43.11
N TYR A 14 -41.85 -0.80 43.97
CA TYR A 14 -43.29 -0.73 44.26
C TYR A 14 -44.05 0.35 43.47
N THR A 15 -43.33 1.28 42.84
CA THR A 15 -43.94 2.44 42.15
C THR A 15 -44.18 2.20 40.66
N THR A 16 -43.49 1.24 40.04
CA THR A 16 -43.60 0.99 38.60
C THR A 16 -44.26 -0.37 38.34
N GLY A 17 -45.49 -0.37 37.83
CA GLY A 17 -46.34 -1.56 37.66
C GLY A 17 -45.77 -2.69 36.79
N HIS A 18 -44.65 -2.46 36.10
CA HIS A 18 -43.99 -3.46 35.25
C HIS A 18 -43.16 -4.51 36.00
N TYR A 19 -42.91 -4.33 37.30
CA TYR A 19 -42.02 -5.20 38.10
C TYR A 19 -42.73 -5.95 39.23
N HIS A 20 -44.07 -5.98 39.22
CA HIS A 20 -44.91 -6.49 40.31
C HIS A 20 -44.59 -7.95 40.74
N ASN A 21 -44.01 -8.76 39.85
CA ASN A 21 -43.65 -10.15 40.09
C ASN A 21 -42.13 -10.45 40.05
N MET A 22 -41.27 -9.43 40.09
CA MET A 22 -39.82 -9.65 40.14
C MET A 22 -39.35 -9.90 41.58
N LEU A 23 -38.56 -10.95 41.77
CA LEU A 23 -37.90 -11.23 43.06
C LEU A 23 -36.84 -10.15 43.31
N ARG A 24 -36.84 -9.54 44.50
CA ARG A 24 -35.77 -8.62 44.92
C ARG A 24 -34.41 -9.32 44.80
N ALA A 25 -33.54 -8.82 43.93
CA ALA A 25 -32.20 -9.38 43.67
C ALA A 25 -31.23 -9.16 44.85
N ASP A 26 -31.62 -8.32 45.81
CA ASP A 26 -30.84 -7.67 46.84
C ASP A 26 -31.22 -8.12 48.26
N SER A 27 -31.78 -9.33 48.39
CA SER A 27 -32.14 -9.96 49.68
C SER A 27 -30.98 -10.00 50.69
N VAL A 28 -29.73 -10.00 50.21
CA VAL A 28 -28.52 -9.94 51.04
C VAL A 28 -28.26 -8.54 51.59
N LEU A 29 -28.52 -7.47 50.82
CA LEU A 29 -28.32 -6.08 51.25
C LEU A 29 -29.38 -5.66 52.28
N ALA A 30 -30.63 -6.10 52.11
CA ALA A 30 -31.72 -5.82 53.05
C ALA A 30 -31.47 -6.38 54.47
N LYS A 31 -30.61 -7.41 54.59
CA LYS A 31 -30.24 -8.01 55.88
C LYS A 31 -29.13 -7.25 56.62
N ASN A 32 -28.58 -6.17 56.04
CA ASN A 32 -27.42 -5.44 56.56
C ASN A 32 -26.36 -6.38 57.17
N PRO A 33 -25.87 -7.39 56.43
CA PRO A 33 -24.92 -8.35 56.96
C PRO A 33 -23.64 -7.60 57.33
N VAL A 34 -23.41 -7.47 58.63
CA VAL A 34 -22.20 -6.86 59.15
C VAL A 34 -21.09 -7.89 58.98
N SER A 35 -20.09 -7.57 58.16
CA SER A 35 -18.91 -8.42 58.06
C SER A 35 -18.07 -8.25 59.32
N GLU A 36 -17.73 -9.34 59.99
CA GLU A 36 -16.75 -9.34 61.10
C GLU A 36 -15.31 -9.12 60.62
N ASN A 37 -15.10 -8.88 59.32
CA ASN A 37 -13.78 -8.61 58.78
C ASN A 37 -13.19 -7.36 59.44
N THR A 38 -12.03 -7.55 60.05
CA THR A 38 -11.21 -6.44 60.54
C THR A 38 -10.77 -5.60 59.36
N VAL A 39 -11.36 -4.41 59.22
CA VAL A 39 -10.98 -3.45 58.18
C VAL A 39 -9.75 -2.69 58.66
N TYR A 40 -8.63 -2.91 57.98
CA TYR A 40 -7.43 -2.13 58.23
C TYR A 40 -7.51 -0.82 57.42
N PRO A 41 -7.44 0.36 58.06
CA PRO A 41 -7.38 1.62 57.34
C PRO A 41 -6.11 1.63 56.50
N LYS A 42 -6.27 1.67 55.17
CA LYS A 42 -5.16 1.74 54.23
C LYS A 42 -5.08 3.14 53.67
N GLU A 43 -3.97 3.81 53.94
CA GLU A 43 -3.73 5.11 53.33
C GLU A 43 -3.30 4.95 51.88
N PHE A 44 -3.77 5.86 51.02
CA PHE A 44 -3.30 5.92 49.66
C PHE A 44 -1.81 6.29 49.66
N LYS A 45 -1.02 5.53 48.90
CA LYS A 45 0.39 5.86 48.66
C LYS A 45 0.49 7.30 48.13
N LYS A 46 1.41 8.09 48.69
CA LYS A 46 1.62 9.50 48.29
C LYS A 46 1.82 9.64 46.77
N ASN A 47 1.31 10.73 46.20
CA ASN A 47 1.42 11.07 44.77
C ASN A 47 0.90 9.96 43.83
N VAL A 48 -0.33 9.49 44.04
CA VAL A 48 -1.01 8.60 43.08
C VAL A 48 -1.05 9.21 41.67
N PRO A 49 -1.44 10.49 41.46
CA PRO A 49 -1.65 11.01 40.10
C PRO A 49 -0.39 11.09 39.23
N SER A 50 0.80 11.20 39.81
CA SER A 50 2.05 11.29 39.03
C SER A 50 2.47 9.95 38.42
N ARG A 51 1.98 8.83 38.95
CA ARG A 51 2.31 7.47 38.47
C ARG A 51 1.54 7.06 37.22
N TYR A 52 0.52 7.83 36.84
CA TYR A 52 -0.36 7.53 35.71
C TYR A 52 -0.26 8.61 34.62
N LYS A 53 0.94 9.16 34.42
CA LYS A 53 1.24 10.20 33.40
C LYS A 53 2.03 9.67 32.20
N GLY A 54 2.36 8.38 32.17
CA GLY A 54 3.04 7.75 31.03
C GLY A 54 2.14 7.64 29.80
N ASN A 55 2.74 7.42 28.62
CA ASN A 55 2.00 7.24 27.36
C ASN A 55 0.96 6.10 27.42
N GLU A 56 1.18 5.11 28.28
CA GLU A 56 0.25 4.00 28.54
C GLU A 56 -1.08 4.42 29.20
N PHE A 57 -1.16 5.66 29.68
CA PHE A 57 -2.35 6.25 30.31
C PHE A 57 -2.91 7.44 29.51
N ASP A 58 -2.46 7.65 28.26
CA ASP A 58 -3.01 8.67 27.37
C ASP A 58 -4.25 8.12 26.62
N TYR A 59 -5.42 8.39 27.16
CA TYR A 59 -6.72 8.02 26.57
C TYR A 59 -7.27 9.09 25.61
N THR A 60 -6.44 10.02 25.13
CA THR A 60 -6.90 11.00 24.15
C THR A 60 -7.20 10.31 22.83
N VAL A 61 -8.43 10.50 22.34
CA VAL A 61 -8.84 9.99 21.03
C VAL A 61 -8.05 10.77 19.99
N SER A 62 -7.05 10.13 19.38
CA SER A 62 -6.29 10.73 18.29
C SER A 62 -7.29 11.20 17.22
N LYS A 63 -7.37 12.51 16.95
CA LYS A 63 -8.19 13.03 15.86
C LYS A 63 -7.88 12.23 14.59
N PRO A 64 -8.89 11.77 13.82
CA PRO A 64 -8.64 11.01 12.60
C PRO A 64 -7.65 11.82 11.75
N ARG A 65 -6.51 11.21 11.42
CA ARG A 65 -5.49 11.85 10.60
C ARG A 65 -6.16 12.20 9.27
N GLU A 66 -6.41 13.49 9.03
CA GLU A 66 -6.95 13.98 7.75
C GLU A 66 -6.20 13.30 6.60
N SER A 67 -6.94 12.58 5.75
CA SER A 67 -6.34 11.85 4.63
C SER A 67 -5.64 12.84 3.70
N PHE A 68 -4.53 12.43 3.09
CA PHE A 68 -3.83 13.25 2.09
C PHE A 68 -4.80 13.75 1.00
N TRP A 69 -5.78 12.91 0.64
CA TRP A 69 -6.86 13.24 -0.30
C TRP A 69 -7.79 14.35 0.19
N GLU A 70 -8.15 14.38 1.47
CA GLU A 70 -8.99 15.45 2.04
C GLU A 70 -8.26 16.79 2.03
N LYS A 71 -6.96 16.78 2.34
CA LYS A 71 -6.12 17.98 2.28
C LYS A 71 -6.00 18.52 0.85
N LEU A 72 -5.87 17.62 -0.14
CA LEU A 72 -5.79 17.98 -1.55
C LEU A 72 -7.12 18.56 -2.06
N MET A 73 -8.24 17.87 -1.83
CA MET A 73 -9.56 18.34 -2.27
C MET A 73 -9.94 19.69 -1.64
N ARG A 74 -9.61 19.90 -0.36
CA ARG A 74 -9.82 21.20 0.30
C ARG A 74 -8.97 22.34 -0.29
N LYS A 75 -7.81 22.03 -0.88
CA LYS A 75 -7.01 23.04 -1.60
C LYS A 75 -7.62 23.33 -2.98
N ILE A 76 -8.07 22.29 -3.68
CA ILE A 76 -8.72 22.43 -4.99
C ILE A 76 -10.01 23.25 -4.86
N ASP A 77 -10.88 22.94 -3.89
CA ASP A 77 -12.13 23.67 -3.66
C ASP A 77 -11.88 25.16 -3.37
N ARG A 78 -10.84 25.49 -2.59
CA ARG A 78 -10.47 26.89 -2.34
C ARG A 78 -10.00 27.61 -3.60
N ILE A 79 -9.19 26.96 -4.43
CA ILE A 79 -8.74 27.51 -5.71
C ILE A 79 -9.92 27.69 -6.66
N PHE A 80 -10.84 26.72 -6.68
CA PHE A 80 -12.03 26.78 -7.50
C PHE A 80 -12.94 27.93 -7.06
N ARG A 81 -13.22 28.07 -5.77
CA ARG A 81 -13.98 29.21 -5.22
C ARG A 81 -13.27 30.56 -5.41
N SER A 82 -11.94 30.61 -5.42
CA SER A 82 -11.22 31.86 -5.68
C SER A 82 -11.24 32.28 -7.15
N ILE A 83 -11.30 31.31 -8.07
CA ILE A 83 -11.34 31.55 -9.52
C ILE A 83 -12.78 31.75 -10.02
N PHE A 84 -13.72 30.97 -9.48
CA PHE A 84 -15.13 30.92 -9.88
C PHE A 84 -16.08 31.50 -8.84
N GLY A 85 -15.59 32.34 -7.92
CA GLY A 85 -16.34 32.84 -6.76
C GLY A 85 -17.73 33.39 -7.08
N GLU A 86 -18.56 33.49 -6.02
CA GLU A 86 -20.01 33.83 -6.01
C GLU A 86 -20.43 35.01 -6.91
N THR A 87 -19.49 35.87 -7.31
CA THR A 87 -19.69 37.01 -8.20
C THR A 87 -19.98 36.67 -9.67
N VAL A 88 -19.61 35.49 -10.18
CA VAL A 88 -19.91 35.11 -11.58
C VAL A 88 -21.40 34.76 -11.77
N PHE A 89 -22.06 34.26 -10.71
CA PHE A 89 -23.45 33.84 -10.77
C PHE A 89 -24.46 34.95 -10.41
N GLU A 90 -24.10 35.92 -9.57
CA GLU A 90 -25.10 36.88 -9.06
C GLU A 90 -25.21 38.23 -9.78
N LYS A 91 -24.17 38.71 -10.49
CA LYS A 91 -24.14 40.13 -10.95
C LYS A 91 -24.05 40.40 -12.45
N SER A 92 -24.12 39.39 -13.32
CA SER A 92 -24.08 39.64 -14.77
C SER A 92 -25.43 39.33 -15.44
N SER A 93 -25.85 40.18 -16.38
CA SER A 93 -27.08 39.98 -17.15
C SER A 93 -27.15 38.57 -17.74
N LYS A 94 -28.35 37.99 -17.89
CA LYS A 94 -28.55 36.58 -18.34
C LYS A 94 -27.71 36.22 -19.58
N ALA A 95 -27.48 37.16 -20.49
CA ALA A 95 -26.64 36.99 -21.68
C ALA A 95 -25.14 37.01 -21.36
N THR A 96 -24.68 37.96 -20.54
CA THR A 96 -23.26 38.05 -20.12
C THR A 96 -22.85 36.83 -19.29
N GLY A 97 -23.74 36.32 -18.42
CA GLY A 97 -23.47 35.16 -17.59
C GLY A 97 -23.35 33.87 -18.42
N ALA A 98 -24.20 33.74 -19.44
CA ALA A 98 -24.13 32.62 -20.39
C ALA A 98 -22.81 32.64 -21.19
N LEU A 99 -22.36 33.82 -21.64
CA LEU A 99 -21.10 33.97 -22.37
C LEU A 99 -19.88 33.65 -21.50
N ILE A 100 -19.84 34.15 -20.26
CA ILE A 100 -18.75 33.86 -19.32
C ILE A 100 -18.73 32.37 -18.98
N ARG A 101 -19.91 31.74 -18.79
CA ARG A 101 -20.01 30.30 -18.55
C ARG A 101 -19.51 29.48 -19.74
N LEU A 102 -19.88 29.86 -20.97
CA LEU A 102 -19.40 29.20 -22.19
C LEU A 102 -17.88 29.31 -22.29
N PHE A 103 -17.32 30.51 -22.05
CA PHE A 103 -15.89 30.75 -22.08
C PHE A 103 -15.14 29.94 -21.01
N ALA A 104 -15.68 29.85 -19.79
CA ALA A 104 -15.15 29.04 -18.72
C ALA A 104 -15.12 27.54 -19.06
N ILE A 105 -16.21 27.01 -19.66
CA ILE A 105 -16.27 25.61 -20.09
C ILE A 105 -15.23 25.34 -21.18
N ILE A 106 -15.09 26.25 -22.15
CA ILE A 106 -14.07 26.14 -23.21
C ILE A 106 -12.67 26.20 -22.61
N LEU A 107 -12.41 27.10 -21.65
CA LEU A 107 -11.11 27.23 -21.00
C LEU A 107 -10.74 25.96 -20.21
N VAL A 108 -11.67 25.42 -19.44
CA VAL A 108 -11.47 24.18 -18.67
C VAL A 108 -11.29 22.99 -19.62
N GLY A 109 -12.10 22.90 -20.69
CA GLY A 109 -11.96 21.88 -21.72
C GLY A 109 -10.64 21.98 -22.47
N PHE A 110 -10.17 23.20 -22.76
CA PHE A 110 -8.87 23.46 -23.39
C PHE A 110 -7.71 23.08 -22.44
N LEU A 111 -7.81 23.43 -21.16
CA LEU A 111 -6.82 23.04 -20.16
C LEU A 111 -6.78 21.52 -19.97
N LEU A 112 -7.94 20.86 -19.91
CA LEU A 112 -8.05 19.40 -19.89
C LEU A 112 -7.47 18.78 -21.15
N TYR A 113 -7.77 19.31 -22.34
CA TYR A 113 -7.17 18.86 -23.59
C TYR A 113 -5.65 18.99 -23.57
N PHE A 114 -5.11 20.12 -23.08
CA PHE A 114 -3.67 20.31 -22.95
C PHE A 114 -3.05 19.36 -21.91
N ILE A 115 -3.73 19.13 -20.79
CA ILE A 115 -3.31 18.16 -19.76
C ILE A 115 -3.30 16.75 -20.34
N ILE A 116 -4.38 16.32 -20.99
CA ILE A 116 -4.50 15.01 -21.63
C ILE A 116 -3.43 14.88 -22.72
N LYS A 117 -3.29 15.86 -23.62
CA LYS A 117 -2.27 15.87 -24.66
C LYS A 117 -0.85 15.90 -24.11
N TYR A 118 -0.60 16.59 -23.00
CA TYR A 118 0.69 16.61 -22.32
C TYR A 118 0.99 15.26 -21.65
N ILE A 119 -0.03 14.60 -21.09
CA ILE A 119 0.07 13.27 -20.48
C ILE A 119 0.21 12.16 -21.55
N LEU A 120 -0.43 12.31 -22.71
CA LEU A 120 -0.40 11.33 -23.81
C LEU A 120 0.78 11.56 -24.77
N GLY A 121 1.20 12.81 -24.98
CA GLY A 121 2.25 13.19 -25.94
C GLY A 121 3.67 13.18 -25.37
N LYS A 122 3.82 13.13 -24.05
CA LYS A 122 5.05 12.67 -23.40
C LYS A 122 4.73 11.30 -22.84
N ASP A 123 5.50 10.28 -23.22
CA ASP A 123 5.47 8.94 -22.63
C ASP A 123 5.01 8.97 -21.16
N GLY A 124 3.77 8.53 -20.93
CA GLY A 124 2.94 8.84 -19.76
C GLY A 124 3.46 8.28 -18.43
N ASN A 125 4.52 8.87 -17.89
CA ASN A 125 5.20 8.37 -16.69
C ASN A 125 5.51 9.45 -15.64
N PHE A 126 4.90 10.63 -15.68
CA PHE A 126 5.32 11.71 -14.79
C PHE A 126 4.78 11.63 -13.35
N ILE A 127 3.61 11.03 -13.09
CA ILE A 127 2.97 11.16 -11.76
C ILE A 127 2.68 9.83 -11.02
N PHE A 128 2.68 8.66 -11.68
CA PHE A 128 2.34 7.38 -10.99
C PHE A 128 3.20 6.16 -11.35
N GLY A 129 4.38 6.31 -11.93
CA GLY A 129 5.24 5.16 -12.19
C GLY A 129 6.69 5.56 -12.32
N LYS A 130 7.49 5.28 -11.30
CA LYS A 130 8.94 5.28 -11.43
C LYS A 130 9.31 4.28 -12.54
N LYS A 131 9.75 4.88 -13.63
CA LYS A 131 10.28 4.35 -14.89
C LYS A 131 11.06 3.04 -14.71
N ASN A 132 10.51 1.93 -15.20
CA ASN A 132 11.33 1.07 -16.06
C ASN A 132 11.15 1.65 -17.46
N LYS A 133 12.24 2.17 -18.02
CA LYS A 133 12.30 2.64 -19.40
C LYS A 133 11.78 1.47 -20.26
N LYS A 134 10.63 1.64 -20.93
CA LYS A 134 10.30 0.76 -22.05
C LYS A 134 11.36 1.02 -23.10
N LEU A 135 12.49 0.32 -22.99
CA LEU A 135 13.33 0.07 -24.14
C LEU A 135 12.38 -0.56 -25.15
N ASN A 136 12.15 0.14 -26.27
CA ASN A 136 11.62 -0.46 -27.48
C ASN A 136 12.64 -1.50 -27.93
N LEU A 137 12.72 -2.60 -27.20
CA LEU A 137 13.25 -3.85 -27.65
C LEU A 137 12.00 -4.61 -28.01
N ASN A 138 11.89 -4.84 -29.31
CA ASN A 138 10.83 -5.56 -29.97
C ASN A 138 10.60 -6.87 -29.19
N VAL A 139 9.58 -6.88 -28.31
CA VAL A 139 9.29 -8.05 -27.47
C VAL A 139 8.90 -9.24 -28.36
N GLU A 140 8.36 -8.94 -29.55
CA GLU A 140 8.15 -9.87 -30.67
C GLU A 140 9.44 -10.52 -31.20
N GLU A 141 10.56 -9.80 -31.29
CA GLU A 141 11.83 -10.35 -31.85
C GLU A 141 12.47 -11.39 -30.91
N LEU A 142 12.11 -11.33 -29.62
CA LEU A 142 12.50 -12.28 -28.59
C LEU A 142 11.75 -13.61 -28.68
N HIS A 143 10.60 -13.64 -29.35
CA HIS A 143 9.77 -14.83 -29.46
C HIS A 143 10.36 -15.84 -30.46
N GLU A 144 11.24 -15.41 -31.37
CA GLU A 144 11.63 -16.23 -32.52
C GLU A 144 13.06 -16.79 -32.46
N ASN A 145 14.07 -16.12 -31.85
CA ASN A 145 15.40 -16.73 -31.77
C ASN A 145 16.32 -16.22 -30.64
N ILE A 146 16.50 -17.02 -29.58
CA ILE A 146 17.52 -16.70 -28.56
C ILE A 146 18.95 -16.75 -29.11
N HIS A 147 19.21 -17.46 -30.23
CA HIS A 147 20.57 -17.62 -30.75
C HIS A 147 21.06 -16.42 -31.56
N GLU A 148 20.17 -15.51 -31.98
CA GLU A 148 20.53 -14.32 -32.77
C GLU A 148 20.86 -13.11 -31.89
N ILE A 149 20.53 -13.17 -30.59
CA ILE A 149 20.69 -12.04 -29.67
C ILE A 149 22.14 -11.94 -29.17
N ASN A 150 22.73 -10.74 -29.30
CA ASN A 150 23.97 -10.38 -28.62
C ASN A 150 23.69 -10.07 -27.13
N PHE A 151 23.67 -11.12 -26.30
CA PHE A 151 23.36 -11.00 -24.87
C PHE A 151 24.33 -10.07 -24.11
N PRO A 152 25.67 -10.19 -24.24
CA PRO A 152 26.60 -9.30 -23.53
C PRO A 152 26.32 -7.82 -23.75
N GLU A 153 26.10 -7.41 -25.00
CA GLU A 153 25.80 -6.02 -25.36
C GLU A 153 24.45 -5.57 -24.80
N SER A 154 23.42 -6.41 -24.96
CA SER A 154 22.08 -6.12 -24.46
C SER A 154 22.05 -5.96 -22.94
N ILE A 155 22.71 -6.87 -22.20
CA ILE A 155 22.82 -6.80 -20.73
C ILE A 155 23.50 -5.50 -20.31
N ALA A 156 24.64 -5.15 -20.92
CA ALA A 156 25.35 -3.91 -20.62
C ALA A 156 24.46 -2.68 -20.86
N LYS A 157 23.71 -2.65 -21.97
CA LYS A 157 22.75 -1.58 -22.28
C LYS A 157 21.69 -1.42 -21.19
N PHE A 158 21.15 -2.52 -20.68
CA PHE A 158 20.15 -2.48 -19.60
C PHE A 158 20.76 -1.99 -18.29
N GLU A 159 21.94 -2.50 -17.92
CA GLU A 159 22.71 -2.06 -16.75
C GLU A 159 22.96 -0.54 -16.78
N HIS A 160 23.46 -0.01 -17.90
CA HIS A 160 23.70 1.44 -18.06
C HIS A 160 22.42 2.26 -18.03
N SER A 161 21.29 1.70 -18.46
CA SER A 161 20.00 2.39 -18.43
C SER A 161 19.29 2.35 -17.08
N GLY A 162 19.82 1.62 -16.09
CA GLY A 162 19.20 1.39 -14.79
C GLY A 162 17.99 0.46 -14.82
N ASP A 163 17.75 -0.24 -15.93
CA ASP A 163 16.69 -1.23 -16.07
C ASP A 163 17.19 -2.61 -15.63
N TYR A 164 17.34 -2.77 -14.32
CA TYR A 164 17.87 -3.98 -13.72
C TYR A 164 16.95 -5.20 -13.92
N ARG A 165 15.64 -4.99 -14.06
CA ARG A 165 14.67 -6.07 -14.31
C ARG A 165 14.91 -6.70 -15.68
N SER A 166 15.04 -5.88 -16.72
CA SER A 166 15.37 -6.38 -18.05
C SER A 166 16.78 -6.99 -18.10
N ALA A 167 17.74 -6.41 -17.37
CA ALA A 167 19.08 -6.97 -17.26
C ALA A 167 19.07 -8.40 -16.67
N VAL A 168 18.30 -8.65 -15.60
CA VAL A 168 18.13 -10.00 -15.03
C VAL A 168 17.48 -10.94 -16.03
N ARG A 169 16.41 -10.50 -16.72
CA ARG A 169 15.73 -11.31 -17.75
C ARG A 169 16.71 -11.77 -18.83
N TYR A 170 17.54 -10.87 -19.35
CA TYR A 170 18.50 -11.21 -20.39
C TYR A 170 19.66 -12.08 -19.88
N GLN A 171 20.06 -11.95 -18.61
CA GLN A 171 21.02 -12.89 -18.01
C GLN A 171 20.45 -14.30 -17.91
N PHE A 172 19.19 -14.46 -17.52
CA PHE A 172 18.54 -15.77 -17.47
C PHE A 172 18.40 -16.40 -18.86
N LEU A 173 17.97 -15.62 -19.86
CA LEU A 173 17.90 -16.08 -21.25
C LEU A 173 19.27 -16.47 -21.81
N PHE A 174 20.34 -15.76 -21.41
CA PHE A 174 21.69 -16.13 -21.79
C PHE A 174 22.13 -17.48 -21.20
N ILE A 175 21.68 -17.82 -19.98
CA ILE A 175 21.90 -19.14 -19.40
C ILE A 175 21.14 -20.22 -20.17
N LEU A 176 19.88 -19.98 -20.52
CA LEU A 176 19.09 -20.89 -21.36
C LEU A 176 19.78 -21.15 -22.70
N LYS A 177 20.30 -20.09 -23.34
CA LYS A 177 21.13 -20.22 -24.55
C LYS A 177 22.35 -21.09 -24.31
N LYS A 178 23.14 -20.86 -23.26
CA LYS A 178 24.33 -21.68 -22.96
C LYS A 178 23.99 -23.16 -22.73
N LEU A 179 22.89 -23.44 -22.03
CA LEU A 179 22.40 -24.80 -21.79
C LEU A 179 21.95 -25.46 -23.10
N SER A 180 21.28 -24.71 -23.98
CA SER A 180 20.84 -25.18 -25.29
C SER A 180 22.02 -25.41 -26.24
N ASP A 181 22.99 -24.49 -26.29
CA ASP A 181 24.22 -24.61 -27.07
C ASP A 181 25.03 -25.88 -26.67
N LYS A 182 24.95 -26.27 -25.39
CA LYS A 182 25.54 -27.51 -24.85
C LYS A 182 24.66 -28.76 -24.99
N LYS A 183 23.48 -28.64 -25.60
CA LYS A 183 22.48 -29.72 -25.76
C LYS A 183 22.02 -30.32 -24.42
N LEU A 184 22.09 -29.55 -23.34
CA LEU A 184 21.59 -29.95 -22.01
C LEU A 184 20.07 -29.78 -21.89
N ILE A 185 19.52 -28.84 -22.66
CA ILE A 185 18.07 -28.59 -22.79
C ILE A 185 17.70 -28.43 -24.25
N ASN A 186 16.44 -28.68 -24.58
CA ASN A 186 15.87 -28.35 -25.88
C ASN A 186 15.08 -27.04 -25.78
N TRP A 187 15.62 -25.96 -26.36
CA TRP A 187 14.99 -24.64 -26.33
C TRP A 187 13.62 -24.65 -27.03
N ASN A 188 12.59 -24.17 -26.33
CA ASN A 188 11.27 -23.92 -26.88
C ASN A 188 10.61 -22.75 -26.11
N PRO A 189 10.19 -21.65 -26.76
CA PRO A 189 9.55 -20.52 -26.10
C PRO A 189 8.26 -20.88 -25.33
N GLU A 190 7.58 -21.97 -25.68
CA GLU A 190 6.34 -22.41 -25.02
C GLU A 190 6.58 -23.18 -23.70
N LYS A 191 7.84 -23.56 -23.40
CA LYS A 191 8.19 -24.29 -22.18
C LYS A 191 8.28 -23.37 -20.97
N THR A 192 7.87 -23.89 -19.82
CA THR A 192 8.02 -23.21 -18.54
C THR A 192 9.44 -23.40 -17.96
N ASN A 193 9.82 -22.54 -17.02
CA ASN A 193 11.08 -22.68 -16.29
C ASN A 193 11.21 -24.02 -15.56
N LYS A 194 10.08 -24.57 -15.06
CA LYS A 194 10.03 -25.88 -14.41
C LYS A 194 10.31 -27.02 -15.40
N ASP A 195 9.87 -26.90 -16.64
CA ASP A 195 10.13 -27.89 -17.69
C ASP A 195 11.63 -27.96 -18.00
N TYR A 196 12.30 -26.80 -18.09
CA TYR A 196 13.75 -26.74 -18.26
C TYR A 196 14.53 -27.34 -17.09
N VAL A 197 14.09 -27.10 -15.84
CA VAL A 197 14.67 -27.73 -14.64
C VAL A 197 14.51 -29.26 -14.71
N ALA A 198 13.40 -29.77 -15.25
CA ALA A 198 13.14 -31.20 -15.38
C ALA A 198 14.01 -31.90 -16.44
N GLU A 199 14.42 -31.19 -17.50
CA GLU A 199 15.31 -31.72 -18.56
C GLU A 199 16.75 -31.93 -18.09
N LEU A 200 17.20 -31.16 -17.10
CA LEU A 200 18.56 -31.27 -16.56
C LEU A 200 18.74 -32.58 -15.78
N LYS A 201 19.66 -33.43 -16.26
CA LYS A 201 19.96 -34.74 -15.67
C LYS A 201 20.89 -34.67 -14.46
N THR A 202 21.81 -33.71 -14.44
CA THR A 202 22.83 -33.59 -13.39
C THR A 202 22.24 -32.89 -12.14
N PRO A 203 22.22 -33.54 -10.96
CA PRO A 203 21.57 -33.00 -9.77
C PRO A 203 22.11 -31.63 -9.33
N HIS A 204 23.42 -31.44 -9.40
CA HIS A 204 24.06 -30.16 -9.05
C HIS A 204 23.61 -29.02 -9.97
N LEU A 205 23.73 -29.21 -11.29
CA LEU A 205 23.30 -28.22 -12.29
C LEU A 205 21.80 -27.92 -12.18
N LYS A 206 21.00 -28.94 -11.88
CA LYS A 206 19.55 -28.80 -11.68
C LYS A 206 19.24 -27.91 -10.48
N SER A 207 19.92 -28.10 -9.36
CA SER A 207 19.74 -27.28 -8.15
C SER A 207 20.13 -25.82 -8.40
N GLU A 208 21.31 -25.59 -8.99
CA GLU A 208 21.77 -24.23 -9.25
C GLU A 208 20.87 -23.50 -10.27
N PHE A 209 20.44 -24.21 -11.32
CA PHE A 209 19.52 -23.65 -12.31
C PHE A 209 18.14 -23.38 -11.72
N PHE A 210 17.67 -24.23 -10.80
CA PHE A 210 16.43 -24.00 -10.06
C PHE A 210 16.48 -22.68 -9.27
N ASP A 211 17.56 -22.42 -8.55
CA ASP A 211 17.73 -21.17 -7.79
C ASP A 211 17.71 -19.94 -8.71
N LEU A 212 18.38 -20.03 -9.87
CA LEU A 212 18.38 -18.98 -10.89
C LEU A 212 17.00 -18.78 -11.53
N SER A 213 16.25 -19.85 -11.74
CA SER A 213 14.89 -19.78 -12.26
C SER A 213 13.93 -19.13 -11.26
N TYR A 214 14.14 -19.37 -9.97
CA TYR A 214 13.36 -18.75 -8.91
C TYR A 214 13.61 -17.24 -8.83
N ILE A 215 14.87 -16.82 -8.94
CA ILE A 215 15.23 -15.39 -9.02
C ILE A 215 14.55 -14.76 -10.23
N PHE A 216 14.63 -15.39 -11.40
CA PHE A 216 13.98 -14.89 -12.61
C PHE A 216 12.47 -14.77 -12.43
N ASP A 217 11.80 -15.79 -11.92
CA ASP A 217 10.34 -15.77 -11.72
C ASP A 217 9.93 -14.67 -10.76
N TYR A 218 10.65 -14.53 -9.65
CA TYR A 218 10.41 -13.49 -8.67
C TYR A 218 10.57 -12.09 -9.28
N VAL A 219 11.68 -11.85 -9.97
CA VAL A 219 11.99 -10.55 -10.57
C VAL A 219 11.05 -10.19 -11.72
N TRP A 220 10.83 -11.15 -12.62
CA TRP A 220 10.13 -10.89 -13.87
C TRP A 220 8.62 -10.97 -13.73
N TYR A 221 8.08 -11.96 -13.01
CA TYR A 221 6.63 -12.10 -12.83
C TYR A 221 6.12 -11.49 -11.53
N GLY A 222 6.98 -11.35 -10.52
CA GLY A 222 6.61 -10.73 -9.23
C GLY A 222 6.56 -9.20 -9.24
N GLU A 223 6.89 -8.55 -10.36
CA GLU A 223 6.92 -7.09 -10.52
C GLU A 223 7.76 -6.32 -9.49
N PHE A 224 8.74 -6.98 -8.87
CA PHE A 224 9.58 -6.33 -7.86
C PHE A 224 10.56 -5.35 -8.52
N ASN A 225 10.63 -4.15 -7.96
CA ASN A 225 11.67 -3.19 -8.33
C ASN A 225 12.99 -3.62 -7.68
N ILE A 226 13.99 -3.89 -8.53
CA ILE A 226 15.34 -4.24 -8.10
C ILE A 226 16.16 -2.96 -7.99
N ASP A 227 16.84 -2.77 -6.86
CA ASP A 227 17.88 -1.77 -6.73
C ASP A 227 19.24 -2.29 -7.23
N GLU A 228 20.16 -1.38 -7.49
CA GLU A 228 21.48 -1.74 -8.02
C GLU A 228 22.23 -2.74 -7.12
N GLN A 229 22.11 -2.59 -5.80
CA GLN A 229 22.78 -3.48 -4.85
C GLN A 229 22.26 -4.92 -4.94
N SER A 230 20.95 -5.10 -5.02
CA SER A 230 20.32 -6.41 -5.19
C SER A 230 20.62 -6.98 -6.57
N TYR A 231 20.65 -6.14 -7.60
CA TYR A 231 21.05 -6.54 -8.95
C TYR A 231 22.48 -7.12 -8.97
N GLN A 232 23.46 -6.45 -8.34
CA GLN A 232 24.84 -6.95 -8.31
C GLN A 232 24.94 -8.34 -7.64
N LYS A 233 24.14 -8.60 -6.62
CA LYS A 233 24.07 -9.95 -5.99
C LYS A 233 23.56 -10.99 -6.98
N PHE A 234 22.46 -10.70 -7.67
CA PHE A 234 21.91 -11.61 -8.68
C PHE A 234 22.90 -11.82 -9.83
N LYS A 235 23.50 -10.74 -10.36
CA LYS A 235 24.52 -10.81 -11.40
C LYS A 235 25.66 -11.76 -11.03
N ASN A 236 26.15 -11.70 -9.80
CA ASN A 236 27.19 -12.61 -9.34
C ASN A 236 26.72 -14.08 -9.32
N GLN A 237 25.47 -14.35 -8.92
CA GLN A 237 24.90 -15.71 -8.97
C GLN A 237 24.76 -16.23 -10.40
N TYR A 238 24.23 -15.40 -11.32
CA TYR A 238 24.11 -15.73 -12.75
C TYR A 238 25.49 -15.97 -13.40
N GLN A 239 26.52 -15.23 -12.99
CA GLN A 239 27.89 -15.39 -13.50
C GLN A 239 28.62 -16.60 -12.89
N ALA A 240 28.29 -16.98 -11.65
CA ALA A 240 28.87 -18.14 -11.00
C ALA A 240 28.41 -19.46 -11.64
N PHE A 241 27.20 -19.49 -12.19
CA PHE A 241 26.66 -20.67 -12.88
C PHE A 241 27.44 -21.02 -14.14
N LYS A 242 28.01 -22.22 -14.15
CA LYS A 242 28.77 -22.77 -15.26
C LYS A 242 28.13 -24.09 -15.69
N PRO A 243 27.34 -24.10 -16.78
CA PRO A 243 26.85 -25.33 -17.37
C PRO A 243 27.99 -26.10 -18.04
#